data_AF-A0A3G8XVP0-F1
#
_entry.id   AF-A0A3G8XVP0-F1
#
_cell.length_a   1.000
_cell.length_b   1.000
_cell.length_c   1.000
_cell.angle_alpha   90.00
_cell.angle_beta   90.00
_cell.angle_gamma   90.00
#
_symmetry.space_group_name_H-M   'P 1'
#
loop_
_entity.id
_entity.type
_entity.pdbx_description
1 polymer ?
#
loop_
_entity_poly.entity_id
_entity_poly.type
_entity_poly.pdbx_seq_one_letter_code
_entity_poly.pdbx_strand_id
1 'polypeptide(L)'
;MKNKYLISGLALFAILSCKTPLNIAKVQTEKNISISQDLPEDQNFNTVIAPYKQELEGKMNTKISHTSVDLTKSGDDSNLGNLLADYTFEGADDWAKKNGIPGGVDGAVINIGGIRTTIAAGDILTRQIYEVMPFENEVMIMKMKGSDMQGLFDYYLKTQKNNPVSHIVIETDHDKITTKLINGKPLDPTKTYYIATSDYLAFGGDNMDYFKKGEMIATGIKLRDLFLEKFIANPEVKVPTDRRLNFKNKKNKTDE
;
A
#
# COMPACT_ATOMS: atom_id res chain seq x y z
N MET A 1 34.51 -63.80 -0.54
CA MET A 1 35.01 -63.02 0.61
C MET A 1 35.93 -61.84 0.26
N LYS A 2 36.45 -61.70 -0.98
CA LYS A 2 37.40 -60.63 -1.34
C LYS A 2 36.79 -59.21 -1.55
N ASN A 3 35.50 -59.06 -1.86
CA ASN A 3 34.91 -57.74 -2.12
C ASN A 3 34.43 -56.97 -0.86
N LYS A 4 34.24 -57.64 0.29
CA LYS A 4 33.76 -56.98 1.51
C LYS A 4 34.83 -56.05 2.11
N TYR A 5 36.10 -56.44 2.04
CA TYR A 5 37.22 -55.63 2.52
C TYR A 5 37.52 -54.44 1.60
N LEU A 6 37.27 -54.57 0.29
CA LEU A 6 37.45 -53.48 -0.67
C LEU A 6 36.40 -52.37 -0.48
N ILE A 7 35.13 -52.76 -0.26
CA ILE A 7 34.03 -51.83 0.01
C ILE A 7 34.20 -51.16 1.37
N SER A 8 34.62 -51.90 2.40
CA SER A 8 34.97 -51.31 3.70
C SER A 8 36.15 -50.34 3.61
N GLY A 9 37.16 -50.63 2.79
CA GLY A 9 38.31 -49.74 2.57
C GLY A 9 37.94 -48.42 1.87
N LEU A 10 37.10 -48.49 0.83
CA LEU A 10 36.57 -47.30 0.13
C LEU A 10 35.65 -46.46 1.03
N ALA A 11 34.82 -47.10 1.85
CA ALA A 11 33.99 -46.41 2.83
C ALA A 11 34.84 -45.67 3.87
N LEU A 12 35.95 -46.26 4.33
CA LEU A 12 36.87 -45.64 5.29
C LEU A 12 37.60 -44.41 4.71
N PHE A 13 37.94 -44.44 3.41
CA PHE A 13 38.57 -43.31 2.72
C PHE A 13 37.61 -42.13 2.50
N ALA A 14 36.31 -42.39 2.32
CA ALA A 14 35.31 -41.33 2.18
C ALA A 14 35.09 -40.51 3.48
N ILE A 15 35.35 -41.10 4.65
CA ILE A 15 35.20 -40.44 5.96
C ILE A 15 36.43 -39.62 6.37
N LEU A 16 37.55 -39.78 5.65
CA LEU A 16 38.80 -39.05 5.90
C LEU A 16 38.96 -37.79 5.03
N SER A 17 37.88 -37.31 4.40
CA SER A 17 37.89 -36.02 3.71
C SER A 17 38.06 -34.89 4.72
N CYS A 18 39.29 -34.40 4.87
CA CYS A 18 39.64 -33.25 5.68
C CYS A 18 38.92 -32.00 5.15
N LYS A 19 37.86 -31.57 5.84
CA LYS A 19 37.33 -30.21 5.67
C LYS A 19 38.35 -29.25 6.28
N THR A 20 39.01 -28.42 5.46
CA THR A 20 39.86 -27.36 5.98
C THR A 20 38.98 -26.41 6.80
N PRO A 21 39.16 -26.28 8.12
CA PRO A 21 38.40 -25.31 8.88
C PRO A 21 38.84 -23.92 8.42
N LEU A 22 37.92 -23.18 7.80
CA LEU A 22 38.13 -21.77 7.52
C LEU A 22 38.15 -21.05 8.87
N ASN A 23 39.36 -20.78 9.37
CA ASN A 23 39.54 -19.92 10.53
C ASN A 23 39.40 -18.48 10.06
N ILE A 24 38.56 -17.71 10.74
CA ILE A 24 38.43 -16.29 10.47
C ILE A 24 39.81 -15.65 10.76
N ALA A 25 40.49 -15.18 9.72
CA ALA A 25 41.86 -14.70 9.82
C ALA A 25 41.95 -13.40 10.65
N LYS A 26 40.90 -12.57 10.61
CA LYS A 26 40.79 -11.32 11.38
C LYS A 26 39.35 -10.81 11.34
N VAL A 27 38.76 -10.53 12.51
CA VAL A 27 37.54 -9.71 12.62
C VAL A 27 37.99 -8.34 13.11
N GLN A 28 37.83 -7.32 12.28
CA GLN A 28 38.03 -5.93 12.69
C GLN A 28 36.64 -5.32 12.84
N THR A 29 36.25 -5.06 14.09
CA THR A 29 34.99 -4.37 14.37
C THR A 29 35.25 -2.88 14.32
N GLU A 30 34.47 -2.16 13.52
CA GLU A 30 34.46 -0.71 13.55
C GLU A 30 33.50 -0.24 14.63
N LYS A 31 33.82 0.89 15.27
CA LYS A 31 32.91 1.49 16.25
C LYS A 31 31.72 2.07 15.50
N ASN A 32 30.52 1.61 15.83
CA ASN A 32 29.31 2.24 15.31
C ASN A 32 29.26 3.71 15.74
N ILE A 33 29.09 4.60 14.77
CA ILE A 33 28.81 6.01 15.02
C ILE A 33 27.29 6.14 15.10
N SER A 34 26.78 6.44 16.28
CA SER A 34 25.35 6.70 16.46
C SER A 34 25.02 8.07 15.91
N ILE A 35 24.04 8.15 15.00
CA ILE A 35 23.49 9.43 14.55
C ILE A 35 22.54 9.94 15.64
N SER A 36 22.94 10.96 16.39
CA SER A 36 22.13 11.63 17.43
C SER A 36 22.05 13.12 17.19
N GLN A 37 21.14 13.79 17.90
CA GLN A 37 20.97 15.24 17.87
C GLN A 37 22.18 16.01 18.41
N ASP A 38 23.07 15.34 19.15
CA ASP A 38 24.26 15.95 19.77
C ASP A 38 25.44 16.05 18.80
N LEU A 39 25.34 15.46 17.60
CA LEU A 39 26.35 15.59 16.57
C LEU A 39 26.30 17.01 15.98
N PRO A 40 27.44 17.72 15.88
CA PRO A 40 27.47 19.03 15.26
C PRO A 40 27.14 18.91 13.77
N GLU A 41 26.34 19.84 13.26
CA GLU A 41 26.09 19.96 11.83
C GLU A 41 27.37 20.37 11.10
N ASP A 42 27.62 19.74 9.95
CA ASP A 42 28.72 20.10 9.07
C ASP A 42 28.33 21.35 8.26
N GLN A 43 29.03 22.46 8.51
CA GLN A 43 28.71 23.75 7.87
C GLN A 43 28.94 23.76 6.36
N ASN A 44 29.89 22.97 5.85
CA ASN A 44 30.09 22.85 4.41
C ASN A 44 28.90 22.11 3.79
N PHE A 45 28.43 21.04 4.42
CA PHE A 45 27.25 20.31 3.97
C PHE A 45 25.99 21.17 4.04
N ASN A 46 25.79 21.93 5.12
CA ASN A 46 24.70 22.89 5.24
C ASN A 46 24.70 23.91 4.09
N THR A 47 25.87 24.45 3.75
CA THR A 47 26.03 25.40 2.65
C THR A 47 25.66 24.76 1.31
N VAL A 48 26.03 23.49 1.08
CA VAL A 48 25.69 22.75 -0.14
C VAL A 48 24.17 22.52 -0.26
N ILE A 49 23.48 22.17 0.84
CA ILE A 49 22.04 21.84 0.78
C ILE A 49 21.11 23.05 0.87
N ALA A 50 21.59 24.17 1.43
CA ALA A 50 20.80 25.38 1.66
C ALA A 50 19.97 25.87 0.45
N PRO A 51 20.54 26.03 -0.77
CA PRO A 51 19.76 26.52 -1.91
C PRO A 51 18.64 25.54 -2.32
N TYR A 52 18.91 24.23 -2.28
CA TYR A 52 17.90 23.21 -2.58
C TYR A 52 16.79 23.18 -1.54
N LYS A 53 17.15 23.32 -0.25
CA LYS A 53 16.19 23.41 0.85
C LYS A 53 15.26 24.60 0.66
N GLN A 54 15.81 25.78 0.36
CA GLN A 54 15.03 27.00 0.16
C GLN A 54 14.06 26.89 -1.03
N GLU A 55 14.53 26.36 -2.17
CA GLU A 55 13.66 26.14 -3.33
C GLU A 55 12.54 25.14 -3.02
N LEU A 56 12.90 24.02 -2.37
CA LEU A 56 11.95 22.97 -2.03
C LEU A 56 10.92 23.47 -1.02
N GLU A 57 11.32 24.19 0.02
CA GLU A 57 10.41 24.78 1.02
C GLU A 57 9.40 25.73 0.37
N GLY A 58 9.81 26.53 -0.63
CA GLY A 58 8.89 27.37 -1.39
C GLY A 58 7.79 26.58 -2.09
N LYS A 59 8.16 25.48 -2.78
CA LYS A 59 7.19 24.59 -3.45
C LYS A 59 6.31 23.83 -2.45
N MET A 60 6.91 23.33 -1.38
CA MET A 60 6.28 22.51 -0.35
C MET A 60 5.28 23.29 0.52
N ASN A 61 5.48 24.59 0.70
CA ASN A 61 4.59 25.47 1.47
C ASN A 61 3.49 26.14 0.64
N THR A 62 3.31 25.74 -0.62
CA THR A 62 2.20 26.24 -1.44
C THR A 62 0.88 25.68 -0.91
N LYS A 63 -0.09 26.55 -0.62
CA LYS A 63 -1.47 26.16 -0.32
C LYS A 63 -2.14 25.63 -1.58
N ILE A 64 -2.71 24.44 -1.49
CA ILE A 64 -3.39 23.76 -2.59
C ILE A 64 -4.88 23.54 -2.34
N SER A 65 -5.32 23.51 -1.08
CA SER A 65 -6.72 23.27 -0.70
C SER A 65 -6.97 23.70 0.76
N HIS A 66 -8.16 23.45 1.28
CA HIS A 66 -8.47 23.50 2.71
C HIS A 66 -9.53 22.46 3.10
N THR A 67 -9.62 22.13 4.38
CA THR A 67 -10.65 21.25 4.97
C THR A 67 -11.15 21.84 6.29
N SER A 68 -12.45 21.68 6.59
CA SER A 68 -13.07 22.14 7.83
C SER A 68 -12.94 21.14 8.99
N VAL A 69 -12.45 19.92 8.70
CA VAL A 69 -12.32 18.83 9.67
C VAL A 69 -10.97 18.14 9.54
N ASP A 70 -10.55 17.45 10.60
CA ASP A 70 -9.36 16.59 10.56
C ASP A 70 -9.58 15.41 9.61
N LEU A 71 -8.66 15.21 8.68
CA LEU A 71 -8.59 14.04 7.82
C LEU A 71 -7.68 13.00 8.49
N THR A 72 -8.29 11.96 9.03
CA THR A 72 -7.66 10.92 9.83
C THR A 72 -7.59 9.59 9.08
N LYS A 73 -6.67 8.73 9.49
CA LYS A 73 -6.53 7.33 9.03
C LYS A 73 -6.98 6.31 10.09
N SER A 74 -7.71 6.77 11.09
CA SER A 74 -8.08 6.00 12.29
C SER A 74 -9.46 5.35 12.13
N GLY A 75 -9.71 4.31 12.91
CA GLY A 75 -10.96 3.53 12.85
C GLY A 75 -10.95 2.50 11.73
N ASP A 76 -12.10 1.87 11.52
CA ASP A 76 -12.29 0.80 10.52
C ASP A 76 -12.65 1.33 9.12
N ASP A 77 -13.06 2.60 9.02
CA ASP A 77 -13.53 3.26 7.80
C ASP A 77 -13.17 4.75 7.85
N SER A 78 -11.89 5.06 7.65
CA SER A 78 -11.34 6.38 7.94
C SER A 78 -11.62 7.40 6.85
N ASN A 79 -11.92 8.64 7.23
CA ASN A 79 -12.33 9.68 6.29
C ASN A 79 -11.23 10.11 5.29
N LEU A 80 -9.95 10.21 5.70
CA LEU A 80 -8.85 10.44 4.75
C LEU A 80 -8.69 9.24 3.82
N GLY A 81 -8.80 8.03 4.36
CA GLY A 81 -8.73 6.81 3.57
C GLY A 81 -9.78 6.78 2.46
N ASN A 82 -11.03 7.06 2.80
CA ASN A 82 -12.14 7.06 1.85
C ASN A 82 -11.97 8.13 0.78
N LEU A 83 -11.54 9.33 1.16
CA LEU A 83 -11.23 10.40 0.22
C LEU A 83 -10.14 9.99 -0.79
N LEU A 84 -9.04 9.39 -0.32
CA LEU A 84 -7.95 8.97 -1.20
C LEU A 84 -8.34 7.77 -2.08
N ALA A 85 -9.20 6.87 -1.59
CA ALA A 85 -9.76 5.80 -2.41
C ALA A 85 -10.67 6.37 -3.51
N ASP A 86 -11.45 7.41 -3.22
CA ASP A 86 -12.28 8.10 -4.23
C ASP A 86 -11.42 8.78 -5.29
N TYR A 87 -10.38 9.50 -4.88
CA TYR A 87 -9.43 10.10 -5.84
C TYR A 87 -8.74 9.05 -6.71
N THR A 88 -8.38 7.90 -6.13
CA THR A 88 -7.83 6.76 -6.88
C THR A 88 -8.84 6.20 -7.89
N PHE A 89 -10.09 6.00 -7.46
CA PHE A 89 -11.19 5.57 -8.33
C PHE A 89 -11.38 6.54 -9.48
N GLU A 90 -11.54 7.83 -9.20
CA GLU A 90 -11.81 8.86 -10.22
C GLU A 90 -10.66 8.96 -11.24
N GLY A 91 -9.41 8.96 -10.79
CA GLY A 91 -8.26 9.01 -11.70
C GLY A 91 -8.18 7.78 -12.60
N ALA A 92 -8.42 6.59 -12.04
CA ALA A 92 -8.45 5.35 -12.81
C ALA A 92 -9.65 5.29 -13.76
N ASP A 93 -10.81 5.78 -13.34
CA ASP A 93 -12.05 5.80 -14.12
C ASP A 93 -11.94 6.70 -15.35
N ASP A 94 -11.41 7.92 -15.14
CA ASP A 94 -11.12 8.87 -16.21
C ASP A 94 -10.11 8.31 -17.21
N TRP A 95 -9.06 7.66 -16.72
CA TRP A 95 -8.06 7.00 -17.57
C TRP A 95 -8.69 5.84 -18.34
N ALA A 96 -9.45 4.96 -17.68
CA ALA A 96 -10.06 3.77 -18.26
C ALA A 96 -11.00 4.13 -19.42
N LYS A 97 -11.87 5.13 -19.21
CA LYS A 97 -12.80 5.64 -20.23
C LYS A 97 -12.09 6.17 -21.47
N LYS A 98 -10.91 6.77 -21.32
CA LYS A 98 -10.07 7.29 -22.41
C LYS A 98 -9.23 6.20 -23.10
N ASN A 99 -9.04 5.04 -22.46
CA ASN A 99 -8.12 3.98 -22.90
C ASN A 99 -8.82 2.64 -23.16
N GLY A 100 -9.98 2.67 -23.81
CA GLY A 100 -10.63 1.46 -24.33
C GLY A 100 -11.49 0.68 -23.33
N ILE A 101 -11.77 1.24 -22.16
CA ILE A 101 -12.71 0.70 -21.17
C ILE A 101 -13.84 1.73 -20.97
N PRO A 102 -14.79 1.85 -21.91
CA PRO A 102 -15.80 2.93 -21.90
C PRO A 102 -16.73 2.89 -20.68
N GLY A 103 -16.88 1.71 -20.06
CA GLY A 103 -17.64 1.54 -18.82
C GLY A 103 -16.90 2.03 -17.57
N GLY A 104 -15.62 2.41 -17.68
CA GLY A 104 -14.82 2.86 -16.56
C GLY A 104 -14.32 1.73 -15.65
N VAL A 105 -13.98 2.09 -14.41
CA VAL A 105 -13.68 1.11 -13.35
C VAL A 105 -14.90 0.88 -12.46
N ASP A 106 -14.98 -0.29 -11.82
CA ASP A 106 -16.09 -0.68 -10.94
C ASP A 106 -15.87 -0.30 -9.47
N GLY A 107 -14.62 -0.06 -9.06
CA GLY A 107 -14.28 0.35 -7.70
C GLY A 107 -12.78 0.53 -7.49
N ALA A 108 -12.39 0.94 -6.29
CA ALA A 108 -10.99 1.09 -5.92
C ALA A 108 -10.72 0.53 -4.52
N VAL A 109 -9.48 0.08 -4.30
CA VAL A 109 -8.95 -0.26 -2.98
C VAL A 109 -7.50 0.20 -2.87
N ILE A 110 -7.15 0.81 -1.75
CA ILE A 110 -5.78 1.16 -1.39
C ILE A 110 -5.46 0.62 0.00
N ASN A 111 -4.18 0.50 0.35
CA ASN A 111 -3.81 0.02 1.68
C ASN A 111 -3.61 1.17 2.67
N ILE A 112 -4.07 0.96 3.90
CA ILE A 112 -3.90 1.92 5.00
C ILE A 112 -2.45 2.15 5.40
N GLY A 113 -1.59 1.16 5.12
CA GLY A 113 -0.15 1.26 5.29
C GLY A 113 0.48 2.28 4.34
N GLY A 114 -0.15 2.54 3.19
CA GLY A 114 0.23 3.58 2.23
C GLY A 114 0.03 4.99 2.78
N ILE A 115 -0.98 5.19 3.63
CA ILE A 115 -1.34 6.47 4.25
C ILE A 115 -0.51 6.66 5.52
N ARG A 116 0.42 7.60 5.54
CA ARG A 116 1.46 7.69 6.57
C ARG A 116 1.15 8.66 7.70
N THR A 117 0.41 9.72 7.42
CA THR A 117 0.03 10.72 8.40
C THR A 117 -1.41 11.20 8.18
N THR A 118 -1.87 12.09 9.04
CA THR A 118 -3.18 12.78 8.98
C THR A 118 -3.00 14.21 8.48
N ILE A 119 -4.11 14.86 8.08
CA ILE A 119 -4.14 16.28 7.74
C ILE A 119 -5.09 16.96 8.73
N ALA A 120 -4.59 17.94 9.49
CA ALA A 120 -5.43 18.70 10.42
C ALA A 120 -6.40 19.63 9.67
N ALA A 121 -7.49 20.02 10.32
CA ALA A 121 -8.38 21.06 9.83
C ALA A 121 -7.61 22.36 9.49
N GLY A 122 -8.01 23.03 8.41
CA GLY A 122 -7.40 24.26 7.92
C GLY A 122 -6.83 24.12 6.51
N ASP A 123 -5.81 24.94 6.23
CA ASP A 123 -5.14 24.99 4.93
C ASP A 123 -4.34 23.70 4.70
N ILE A 124 -4.45 23.18 3.47
CA ILE A 124 -3.69 22.03 3.00
C ILE A 124 -2.58 22.53 2.08
N LEU A 125 -1.35 22.19 2.42
CA LEU A 125 -0.13 22.52 1.70
C LEU A 125 0.36 21.33 0.89
N THR A 126 1.11 21.60 -0.18
CA THR A 126 1.78 20.58 -1.01
C THR A 126 2.51 19.53 -0.16
N ARG A 127 3.30 19.96 0.84
CA ARG A 127 4.07 19.06 1.71
C ARG A 127 3.22 18.00 2.40
N GLN A 128 1.99 18.33 2.79
CA GLN A 128 1.13 17.40 3.51
C GLN A 128 0.73 16.23 2.62
N ILE A 129 0.61 16.42 1.30
CA ILE A 129 0.33 15.31 0.38
C ILE A 129 1.54 14.39 0.22
N TYR A 130 2.76 14.96 0.18
CA TYR A 130 4.01 14.19 0.23
C TYR A 130 4.18 13.43 1.54
N GLU A 131 3.81 14.03 2.67
CA GLU A 131 3.84 13.37 3.97
C GLU A 131 2.78 12.26 4.08
N VAL A 132 1.59 12.44 3.50
CA VAL A 132 0.48 11.48 3.54
C VAL A 132 0.76 10.23 2.70
N MET A 133 1.23 10.38 1.46
CA MET A 133 1.58 9.25 0.60
C MET A 133 2.96 9.47 -0.04
N PRO A 134 4.06 9.17 0.67
CA PRO A 134 5.43 9.46 0.22
C PRO A 134 5.95 8.47 -0.82
N PHE A 135 5.19 7.44 -1.18
CA PHE A 135 5.62 6.39 -2.09
C PHE A 135 5.35 6.75 -3.55
N GLU A 136 6.22 6.31 -4.46
CA GLU A 136 6.09 6.45 -5.92
C GLU A 136 5.16 5.41 -6.55
N ASN A 137 4.13 4.98 -5.81
CA ASN A 137 3.21 3.95 -6.28
C ASN A 137 2.43 4.44 -7.51
N GLU A 138 2.29 3.55 -8.48
CA GLU A 138 1.44 3.77 -9.66
C GLU A 138 0.01 3.29 -9.41
N VAL A 139 -0.97 3.97 -9.99
CA VAL A 139 -2.35 3.48 -10.10
C VAL A 139 -2.38 2.32 -11.11
N MET A 140 -2.82 1.17 -10.66
CA MET A 140 -3.05 -0.02 -11.48
C MET A 140 -4.54 -0.31 -11.57
N ILE A 141 -5.00 -0.77 -12.74
CA ILE A 141 -6.35 -1.31 -12.90
C ILE A 141 -6.26 -2.82 -13.02
N MET A 142 -6.96 -3.51 -12.12
CA MET A 142 -7.02 -4.97 -12.05
C MET A 142 -8.29 -5.45 -12.72
N LYS A 143 -8.15 -6.09 -13.89
CA LYS A 143 -9.26 -6.73 -14.59
C LYS A 143 -9.39 -8.17 -14.11
N MET A 144 -10.47 -8.45 -13.38
CA MET A 144 -10.65 -9.70 -12.63
C MET A 144 -12.02 -10.32 -12.85
N LYS A 145 -12.10 -11.65 -12.82
CA LYS A 145 -13.38 -12.36 -12.76
C LYS A 145 -13.99 -12.19 -11.37
N GLY A 146 -15.32 -12.10 -11.28
CA GLY A 146 -16.02 -12.00 -10.01
C GLY A 146 -15.70 -13.14 -9.03
N SER A 147 -15.47 -14.35 -9.55
CA SER A 147 -15.01 -15.50 -8.76
C SER A 147 -13.67 -15.26 -8.08
N ASP A 148 -12.76 -14.52 -8.71
CA ASP A 148 -11.47 -14.17 -8.12
C ASP A 148 -11.58 -12.94 -7.21
N MET A 149 -12.49 -12.01 -7.52
CA MET A 149 -12.83 -10.88 -6.65
C MET A 149 -13.41 -11.30 -5.30
N GLN A 150 -13.91 -12.53 -5.16
CA GLN A 150 -14.25 -13.10 -3.85
C GLN A 150 -13.05 -13.03 -2.88
N GLY A 151 -11.81 -13.13 -3.38
CA GLY A 151 -10.60 -13.01 -2.58
C GLY A 151 -10.44 -11.66 -1.86
N LEU A 152 -10.96 -10.57 -2.42
CA LEU A 152 -11.03 -9.27 -1.74
C LEU A 152 -11.88 -9.38 -0.47
N PHE A 153 -13.09 -9.91 -0.60
CA PHE A 153 -14.02 -10.03 0.52
C PHE A 153 -13.51 -11.02 1.57
N ASP A 154 -12.90 -12.13 1.17
CA ASP A 154 -12.28 -13.10 2.07
C ASP A 154 -11.11 -12.46 2.85
N TYR A 155 -10.33 -11.58 2.20
CA TYR A 155 -9.27 -10.81 2.86
C TYR A 155 -9.83 -9.91 3.96
N TYR A 156 -10.92 -9.17 3.70
CA TYR A 156 -11.53 -8.31 4.73
C TYR A 156 -12.19 -9.11 5.84
N LEU A 157 -12.80 -10.26 5.53
CA LEU A 157 -13.32 -11.17 6.55
C LEU A 157 -12.22 -11.62 7.51
N LYS A 158 -11.06 -12.01 6.96
CA LYS A 158 -9.94 -12.51 7.74
C LYS A 158 -9.24 -11.40 8.55
N THR A 159 -9.03 -10.25 7.93
CA THR A 159 -8.14 -9.22 8.50
C THR A 159 -8.89 -8.11 9.23
N GLN A 160 -10.12 -7.82 8.82
CA GLN A 160 -10.93 -6.70 9.28
C GLN A 160 -10.11 -5.40 9.39
N LYS A 161 -9.20 -5.19 8.43
CA LYS A 161 -8.33 -4.02 8.36
C LYS A 161 -9.02 -2.89 7.61
N ASN A 162 -8.80 -1.65 8.05
CA ASN A 162 -9.24 -0.42 7.39
C ASN A 162 -8.45 -0.12 6.11
N ASN A 163 -8.34 -1.06 5.17
CA ASN A 163 -7.80 -0.73 3.85
C ASN A 163 -8.88 0.05 3.09
N PRO A 164 -8.68 1.33 2.74
CA PRO A 164 -9.78 2.12 2.22
C PRO A 164 -10.27 1.65 0.85
N VAL A 165 -11.57 1.79 0.61
CA VAL A 165 -12.21 1.39 -0.64
C VAL A 165 -13.08 2.51 -1.20
N SER A 166 -13.35 2.47 -2.49
CA SER A 166 -14.31 3.34 -3.18
C SER A 166 -15.22 2.50 -4.09
N HIS A 167 -16.51 2.83 -4.14
CA HIS A 167 -17.55 2.05 -4.82
C HIS A 167 -17.63 0.57 -4.41
N ILE A 168 -17.07 0.20 -3.26
CA ILE A 168 -17.11 -1.15 -2.68
C ILE A 168 -17.67 -1.04 -1.26
N VAL A 169 -18.59 -1.93 -0.90
CA VAL A 169 -19.12 -2.00 0.46
C VAL A 169 -18.92 -3.41 1.00
N ILE A 170 -18.29 -3.48 2.17
CA ILE A 170 -17.95 -4.71 2.87
C ILE A 170 -18.44 -4.60 4.31
N GLU A 171 -19.35 -5.49 4.66
CA GLU A 171 -19.77 -5.65 6.05
C GLU A 171 -19.52 -7.07 6.51
N THR A 172 -19.03 -7.20 7.74
CA THR A 172 -18.84 -8.49 8.41
C THR A 172 -19.50 -8.48 9.77
N ASP A 173 -19.93 -9.65 10.22
CA ASP A 173 -20.34 -9.91 11.60
C ASP A 173 -19.58 -11.15 12.08
N HIS A 174 -18.67 -10.96 13.05
CA HIS A 174 -17.69 -11.95 13.48
C HIS A 174 -16.91 -12.54 12.29
N ASP A 175 -17.17 -13.82 11.97
CA ASP A 175 -16.52 -14.64 10.95
C ASP A 175 -17.39 -14.81 9.70
N LYS A 176 -18.42 -13.98 9.52
CA LYS A 176 -19.30 -13.99 8.34
C LYS A 176 -19.31 -12.65 7.63
N ILE A 177 -19.34 -12.71 6.30
CA ILE A 177 -19.58 -11.54 5.46
C ILE A 177 -21.09 -11.36 5.29
N THR A 178 -21.62 -10.21 5.69
CA THR A 178 -23.05 -9.89 5.56
C THR A 178 -23.36 -9.09 4.29
N THR A 179 -22.38 -8.31 3.79
CA THR A 179 -22.56 -7.47 2.61
C THR A 179 -21.34 -7.52 1.71
N LYS A 180 -21.57 -7.73 0.41
CA LYS A 180 -20.54 -7.75 -0.65
C LYS A 180 -21.02 -6.98 -1.87
N LEU A 181 -20.76 -5.68 -1.92
CA LEU A 181 -21.18 -4.84 -3.04
C LEU A 181 -19.97 -4.30 -3.81
N ILE A 182 -20.07 -4.32 -5.13
CA ILE A 182 -19.19 -3.57 -6.03
C ILE A 182 -20.09 -2.72 -6.93
N ASN A 183 -19.83 -1.42 -6.98
CA ASN A 183 -20.61 -0.42 -7.67
C ASN A 183 -22.13 -0.51 -7.36
N GLY A 184 -22.44 -0.68 -6.07
CA GLY A 184 -23.81 -0.79 -5.57
C GLY A 184 -24.54 -2.10 -5.89
N LYS A 185 -23.90 -3.08 -6.55
CA LYS A 185 -24.50 -4.37 -6.90
C LYS A 185 -23.84 -5.52 -6.14
N PRO A 186 -24.59 -6.59 -5.78
CA PRO A 186 -24.00 -7.80 -5.23
C PRO A 186 -22.91 -8.36 -6.15
N LEU A 187 -21.85 -8.92 -5.55
CA LEU A 187 -20.80 -9.60 -6.30
C LEU A 187 -21.38 -10.72 -7.16
N ASP A 188 -21.32 -10.53 -8.48
CA ASP A 188 -21.61 -11.56 -9.48
C ASP A 188 -20.32 -12.33 -9.84
N PRO A 189 -20.23 -13.64 -9.59
CA PRO A 189 -19.02 -14.43 -9.87
C PRO A 189 -18.71 -14.57 -11.36
N THR A 190 -19.68 -14.32 -12.23
CA THR A 190 -19.56 -14.46 -13.68
C THR A 190 -19.17 -13.16 -14.38
N LYS A 191 -19.35 -12.01 -13.73
CA LYS A 191 -18.99 -10.70 -14.27
C LYS A 191 -17.47 -10.47 -14.24
N THR A 192 -16.94 -9.68 -15.17
CA THR A 192 -15.59 -9.10 -15.09
C THR A 192 -15.66 -7.73 -14.44
N TYR A 193 -14.76 -7.48 -13.48
CA TYR A 193 -14.61 -6.22 -12.76
C TYR A 193 -13.28 -5.57 -13.08
N TYR A 194 -13.27 -4.25 -13.09
CA TYR A 194 -12.08 -3.42 -13.18
C TYR A 194 -11.89 -2.69 -11.86
N ILE A 195 -10.87 -3.05 -11.08
CA ILE A 195 -10.64 -2.48 -9.75
C ILE A 195 -9.35 -1.67 -9.77
N ALA A 196 -9.44 -0.39 -9.43
CA ALA A 196 -8.28 0.47 -9.27
C ALA A 196 -7.56 0.17 -7.93
N THR A 197 -6.24 0.16 -7.95
CA THR A 197 -5.39 -0.10 -6.79
C THR A 197 -3.98 0.47 -7.01
N SER A 198 -3.06 0.25 -6.08
CA SER A 198 -1.63 0.55 -6.26
C SER A 198 -0.88 -0.61 -6.88
N ASP A 199 0.22 -0.34 -7.58
CA ASP A 199 1.20 -1.34 -8.01
C ASP A 199 1.66 -2.26 -6.86
N TYR A 200 1.92 -1.70 -5.69
CA TYR A 200 2.27 -2.45 -4.48
C TYR A 200 1.25 -3.55 -4.18
N LEU A 201 -0.05 -3.22 -4.19
CA LEU A 201 -1.12 -4.19 -3.94
C LEU A 201 -1.36 -5.12 -5.13
N ALA A 202 -1.27 -4.61 -6.37
CA ALA A 202 -1.41 -5.41 -7.59
C ALA A 202 -0.38 -6.56 -7.62
N PHE A 203 0.84 -6.32 -7.14
CA PHE A 203 1.90 -7.32 -7.00
C PHE A 203 1.80 -8.19 -5.73
N GLY A 204 0.70 -8.12 -4.97
CA GLY A 204 0.43 -8.95 -3.80
C GLY A 204 0.93 -8.39 -2.47
N GLY A 205 1.26 -7.10 -2.40
CA GLY A 205 1.55 -6.40 -1.15
C GLY A 205 0.47 -6.60 -0.09
N ASP A 206 0.85 -6.47 1.19
CA ASP A 206 -0.04 -6.70 2.34
C ASP A 206 -0.80 -8.05 2.36
N ASN A 207 -0.28 -9.06 1.65
CA ASN A 207 -0.89 -10.39 1.44
C ASN A 207 -2.18 -10.35 0.62
N MET A 208 -2.30 -9.39 -0.32
CA MET A 208 -3.42 -9.32 -1.27
C MET A 208 -3.12 -10.10 -2.57
N ASP A 209 -2.58 -11.32 -2.45
CA ASP A 209 -2.13 -12.15 -3.58
C ASP A 209 -3.25 -12.51 -4.57
N TYR A 210 -4.52 -12.37 -4.20
CA TYR A 210 -5.64 -12.59 -5.11
C TYR A 210 -5.58 -11.69 -6.35
N PHE A 211 -4.97 -10.49 -6.25
CA PHE A 211 -4.76 -9.61 -7.40
C PHE A 211 -3.89 -10.23 -8.50
N LYS A 212 -2.97 -11.14 -8.15
CA LYS A 212 -2.10 -11.83 -9.12
C LYS A 212 -2.87 -12.73 -10.10
N LYS A 213 -4.14 -13.04 -9.82
CA LYS A 213 -5.02 -13.79 -10.73
C LYS A 213 -5.63 -12.92 -11.83
N GLY A 214 -5.60 -11.60 -11.67
CA GLY A 214 -6.13 -10.63 -12.62
C GLY A 214 -5.15 -10.25 -13.71
N GLU A 215 -5.68 -9.65 -14.78
CA GLU A 215 -4.89 -8.92 -15.76
C GLU A 215 -4.58 -7.52 -15.20
N MET A 216 -3.29 -7.18 -15.11
CA MET A 216 -2.81 -5.88 -14.66
C MET A 216 -2.75 -4.90 -15.82
N ILE A 217 -3.37 -3.73 -15.66
CA ILE A 217 -3.33 -2.63 -16.63
C ILE A 217 -2.64 -1.45 -15.95
N ALA A 218 -1.44 -1.12 -16.42
CA ALA A 218 -0.66 0.04 -15.97
C ALA A 218 -1.25 1.33 -16.54
N THR A 219 -1.46 2.34 -15.69
CA THR A 219 -2.02 3.63 -16.12
C THR A 219 -0.94 4.67 -16.41
N GLY A 220 0.26 4.49 -15.84
CA GLY A 220 1.34 5.47 -15.80
C GLY A 220 1.13 6.60 -14.78
N ILE A 221 -0.01 6.62 -14.07
CA ILE A 221 -0.37 7.69 -13.13
C ILE A 221 0.25 7.38 -11.77
N LYS A 222 1.03 8.31 -11.21
CA LYS A 222 1.51 8.21 -9.83
C LYS A 222 0.40 8.61 -8.86
N LEU A 223 0.18 7.79 -7.83
CA LEU A 223 -0.87 8.02 -6.84
C LEU A 223 -0.72 9.37 -6.13
N ARG A 224 0.51 9.75 -5.77
CA ARG A 224 0.78 11.03 -5.11
C ARG A 224 0.48 12.22 -6.03
N ASP A 225 0.83 12.12 -7.31
CA ASP A 225 0.57 13.17 -8.29
C ASP A 225 -0.93 13.31 -8.54
N LEU A 226 -1.64 12.18 -8.68
CA LEU A 226 -3.10 12.16 -8.74
C LEU A 226 -3.74 12.84 -7.52
N PHE A 227 -3.24 12.56 -6.31
CA PHE A 227 -3.77 13.21 -5.12
C PHE A 227 -3.49 14.71 -5.11
N LEU A 228 -2.28 15.14 -5.47
CA LEU A 228 -1.96 16.57 -5.63
C LEU A 228 -2.95 17.24 -6.59
N GLU A 229 -3.14 16.66 -7.78
CA GLU A 229 -4.09 17.16 -8.77
C GLU A 229 -5.52 17.25 -8.21
N LYS A 230 -5.98 16.22 -7.50
CA LYS A 230 -7.33 16.17 -6.92
C LYS A 230 -7.51 17.16 -5.79
N PHE A 231 -6.52 17.37 -4.92
CA PHE A 231 -6.59 18.42 -3.90
C PHE A 231 -6.58 19.81 -4.53
N ILE A 232 -5.75 20.06 -5.56
CA ILE A 232 -5.72 21.34 -6.30
C ILE A 232 -7.05 21.61 -7.00
N ALA A 233 -7.64 20.59 -7.62
CA ALA A 233 -8.92 20.69 -8.32
C ALA A 233 -10.12 20.89 -7.37
N ASN A 234 -9.96 20.60 -6.08
CA ASN A 234 -10.98 20.78 -5.05
C ASN A 234 -10.50 21.80 -4.00
N PRO A 235 -10.74 23.11 -4.21
CA PRO A 235 -10.27 24.16 -3.30
C PRO A 235 -10.76 23.99 -1.85
N GLU A 236 -11.93 23.37 -1.67
CA GLU A 236 -12.46 22.90 -0.38
C GLU A 236 -12.70 21.38 -0.46
N VAL A 237 -12.04 20.63 0.43
CA VAL A 237 -12.20 19.18 0.54
C VAL A 237 -13.56 18.85 1.11
N LYS A 238 -14.35 18.11 0.33
CA LYS A 238 -15.59 17.49 0.80
C LYS A 238 -15.28 16.07 1.26
N VAL A 239 -15.41 15.87 2.56
CA VAL A 239 -15.12 14.58 3.18
C VAL A 239 -16.28 13.61 2.93
N PRO A 240 -16.02 12.39 2.41
CA PRO A 240 -17.05 11.37 2.27
C PRO A 240 -17.65 10.98 3.63
N THR A 241 -18.97 10.87 3.69
CA THR A 241 -19.72 10.51 4.92
C THR A 241 -20.38 9.13 4.83
N ASP A 242 -20.30 8.48 3.67
CA ASP A 242 -20.82 7.14 3.47
C ASP A 242 -19.96 6.10 4.19
N ARG A 243 -20.60 5.00 4.62
CA ARG A 243 -19.92 3.90 5.29
C ARG A 243 -19.67 2.75 4.31
N ARG A 244 -18.40 2.39 4.15
CA ARG A 244 -17.92 1.41 3.16
C ARG A 244 -17.41 0.15 3.83
N LEU A 245 -16.81 0.30 5.01
CA LEU A 245 -16.31 -0.81 5.82
C LEU A 245 -17.03 -0.86 7.17
N ASN A 246 -17.56 -2.03 7.52
CA ASN A 246 -18.28 -2.24 8.77
C ASN A 246 -17.98 -3.62 9.35
N PHE A 247 -17.10 -3.67 10.35
CA PHE A 247 -16.72 -4.93 11.00
C PHE A 247 -17.42 -5.05 12.36
N LYS A 248 -18.60 -5.66 12.37
CA LYS A 248 -19.37 -5.91 13.60
C LYS A 248 -18.74 -7.08 14.37
N ASN A 249 -18.68 -6.94 15.69
CA ASN A 249 -18.18 -7.96 16.61
C ASN A 249 -16.78 -8.51 16.21
N LYS A 250 -15.90 -7.58 15.79
CA LYS A 250 -14.51 -7.86 15.47
C LYS A 250 -13.79 -8.45 16.68
N LYS A 251 -13.06 -9.55 16.48
CA LYS A 251 -12.22 -10.14 17.53
C LYS A 251 -11.17 -9.12 17.96
N ASN A 252 -11.00 -8.92 19.27
CA ASN A 252 -9.90 -8.11 19.74
C ASN A 252 -8.61 -8.92 19.56
N LYS A 253 -7.54 -8.27 19.10
CA LYS A 253 -6.22 -8.91 18.93
C LYS A 253 -5.61 -9.44 20.24
N THR A 254 -6.25 -9.20 21.39
CA THR A 254 -5.89 -9.73 22.70
C THR A 254 -6.50 -11.10 23.00
N ASP A 255 -7.33 -11.64 22.11
CA ASP A 255 -8.07 -12.90 22.31
C ASP A 255 -7.38 -14.12 21.66
N GLU A 256 -6.12 -13.98 21.21
CA GLU A 256 -5.20 -15.04 20.74
C GLU A 256 -3.90 -14.99 21.54
#